data_AF-A0A200PLH7-F1
#
_entry.id   AF-A0A200PLH7-F1
#
_cell.length_a   1.000
_cell.length_b   1.000
_cell.length_c   1.000
_cell.angle_alpha   90.00
_cell.angle_beta   90.00
_cell.angle_gamma   90.00
#
_symmetry.space_group_name_H-M   'P 1'
#
loop_
_entity.id
_entity.type
_entity.pdbx_description
1 polymer ?
#
loop_
_entity_poly.entity_id
_entity_poly.type
_entity_poly.pdbx_seq_one_letter_code
_entity_poly.pdbx_strand_id
1 'polypeptide(L)' 'MFKNFKNRHTGFHLEELAWTAASAYTQGEFKKFMRELEKASPAAKAYLDEEVYPSWARSYFEWSSKLHPRY' A
#
# COMPACT_ATOMS: atom_id res chain seq x y z
N MET A 1 -3.37 -9.88 0.32
CA MET A 1 -3.00 -8.76 -0.55
C MET A 1 -2.46 -9.15 -1.94
N PHE A 2 -1.15 -9.18 -2.19
CA PHE A 2 -0.60 -9.14 -3.57
C PHE A 2 -0.99 -10.32 -4.47
N LYS A 3 -1.07 -11.56 -3.97
CA LYS A 3 -1.37 -12.74 -4.80
C LYS A 3 -2.79 -12.69 -5.42
N ASN A 4 -3.75 -12.11 -4.70
CA ASN A 4 -5.14 -11.92 -5.17
C ASN A 4 -5.26 -10.69 -6.06
N PHE A 5 -4.49 -9.64 -5.77
CA PHE A 5 -4.40 -8.44 -6.60
C PHE A 5 -3.85 -8.77 -8.00
N LYS A 6 -2.76 -9.55 -8.08
CA LYS A 6 -2.17 -10.01 -9.36
C LYS A 6 -3.15 -10.81 -10.23
N ASN A 7 -4.00 -11.63 -9.60
CA ASN A 7 -4.99 -12.44 -10.32
C ASN A 7 -6.19 -11.62 -10.82
N ARG A 8 -6.58 -10.54 -10.14
CA ARG A 8 -7.70 -9.67 -10.54
C ARG A 8 -7.29 -8.49 -11.42
N HIS A 9 -6.05 -8.04 -11.28
CA HIS A 9 -5.50 -6.88 -11.97
C HIS A 9 -4.21 -7.31 -12.67
N THR A 10 -4.35 -8.05 -13.76
CA THR A 10 -3.25 -8.54 -14.59
C THR A 10 -2.64 -7.39 -15.38
N GLY A 11 -1.71 -6.68 -14.76
CA GLY A 11 -0.94 -5.61 -15.39
C GLY A 11 0.31 -5.34 -14.59
N PHE A 12 1.48 -5.57 -15.21
CA PHE A 12 2.79 -5.33 -14.60
C PHE A 12 2.89 -3.93 -13.96
N HIS A 13 2.28 -2.94 -14.63
CA HIS A 13 2.21 -1.56 -14.16
C HIS A 13 1.39 -1.37 -12.87
N LEU A 14 0.28 -2.10 -12.70
CA LEU A 14 -0.55 -2.00 -11.49
C LEU A 14 0.14 -2.65 -10.29
N GLU A 15 0.84 -3.75 -10.51
CA GLU A 15 1.64 -4.41 -9.47
C GLU A 15 2.80 -3.53 -9.01
N GLU A 16 3.50 -2.91 -9.96
CA GLU A 16 4.61 -1.99 -9.67
C GLU A 16 4.11 -0.74 -8.91
N LEU A 17 3.00 -0.15 -9.32
CA LEU A 17 2.37 0.99 -8.63
C LEU A 17 1.93 0.62 -7.20
N ALA A 18 1.32 -0.55 -7.01
CA ALA A 18 0.94 -1.02 -5.69
C ALA A 18 2.16 -1.31 -4.80
N TRP A 19 3.21 -1.90 -5.35
CA TRP A 19 4.46 -2.20 -4.64
C TRP A 19 5.24 -0.93 -4.25
N THR A 20 5.31 0.05 -5.15
CA THR A 20 5.95 1.34 -4.90
C THR A 20 5.17 2.16 -3.88
N ALA A 21 3.83 2.17 -3.94
CA ALA A 21 2.99 2.73 -2.89
C ALA A 21 3.27 2.07 -1.53
N ALA A 22 3.25 0.73 -1.48
CA ALA A 22 3.50 -0.03 -0.24
C ALA A 22 4.89 0.26 0.36
N SER A 23 5.89 0.45 -0.50
CA SER A 23 7.29 0.72 -0.11
C SER A 23 7.57 2.19 0.20
N ALA A 24 6.62 3.09 -0.06
CA ALA A 24 6.79 4.52 0.18
C ALA A 24 7.04 4.80 1.68
N TYR A 25 8.05 5.63 1.95
CA TYR A 25 8.41 6.03 3.32
C TYR A 25 7.54 7.18 3.82
N THR A 26 7.03 8.01 2.91
CA THR A 26 6.18 9.16 3.26
C THR A 26 4.74 8.95 2.83
N GLN A 27 3.80 9.50 3.61
CA GLN A 27 2.38 9.48 3.25
C GLN A 27 2.09 10.29 1.98
N GLY A 28 2.93 11.29 1.66
CA GLY A 28 2.81 12.08 0.44
C GLY A 28 3.10 11.26 -0.82
N GLU A 29 4.19 10.51 -0.82
CA GLU A 29 4.53 9.59 -1.92
C GLU A 29 3.50 8.47 -2.03
N PHE A 30 3.07 7.89 -0.90
CA PHE A 30 2.00 6.90 -0.87
C PHE A 30 0.74 7.39 -1.58
N LYS A 31 0.25 8.59 -1.22
CA LYS A 31 -0.95 9.19 -1.83
C LYS A 31 -0.76 9.47 -3.32
N LYS A 32 0.45 9.87 -3.73
CA LYS A 32 0.78 10.08 -5.14
C LYS A 32 0.63 8.78 -5.93
N PHE A 33 1.26 7.69 -5.47
CA PHE A 33 1.19 6.40 -6.15
C PHE A 33 -0.23 5.79 -6.11
N MET A 34 -0.97 5.94 -5.01
CA MET A 34 -2.38 5.54 -4.93
C MET A 34 -3.27 6.30 -5.93
N ARG A 35 -2.97 7.57 -6.20
CA ARG A 35 -3.68 8.37 -7.21
C ARG A 35 -3.31 7.96 -8.64
N GLU A 36 -2.07 7.57 -8.89
CA GLU A 36 -1.67 6.99 -10.18
C GLU A 36 -2.30 5.61 -10.39
N LEU A 37 -2.39 4.80 -9.33
CA LEU A 37 -3.12 3.54 -9.34
C LEU A 37 -4.61 3.73 -9.61
N GLU A 38 -5.25 4.74 -9.00
CA GLU A 38 -6.66 5.09 -9.26
C GLU A 38 -6.91 5.44 -10.73
N LYS A 39 -5.99 6.20 -11.35
CA LYS A 39 -6.09 6.55 -12.77
C LYS A 39 -5.96 5.31 -13.67
N ALA A 40 -5.09 4.38 -13.31
CA ALA A 40 -4.88 3.16 -14.07
C ALA A 40 -6.01 2.14 -13.87
N SER A 41 -6.50 2.00 -12.62
CA SER A 41 -7.62 1.15 -12.26
C SER A 41 -8.25 1.61 -10.94
N PRO A 42 -9.45 2.21 -10.96
CA PRO A 42 -10.13 2.62 -9.73
C PRO A 42 -10.51 1.41 -8.86
N ALA A 43 -10.76 0.25 -9.46
CA ALA A 43 -11.04 -1.00 -8.74
C ALA A 43 -9.82 -1.50 -7.95
N ALA A 44 -8.60 -1.29 -8.47
CA ALA A 44 -7.38 -1.64 -7.78
C ALA A 44 -7.18 -0.78 -6.53
N LYS A 45 -7.45 0.53 -6.63
CA LYS A 45 -7.40 1.44 -5.48
C LYS A 45 -8.44 1.05 -4.42
N ALA A 46 -9.68 0.76 -4.82
CA ALA A 46 -10.74 0.34 -3.89
C ALA A 46 -10.34 -0.92 -3.10
N TYR A 47 -9.77 -1.93 -3.78
CA TYR A 47 -9.29 -3.14 -3.11
C TYR A 47 -8.19 -2.88 -2.08
N LEU A 48 -7.28 -1.94 -2.34
CA LEU A 48 -6.22 -1.57 -1.40
C LEU A 48 -6.75 -0.69 -0.25
N ASP A 49 -7.80 0.10 -0.48
CA ASP A 49 -8.47 0.91 0.54
C ASP A 49 -9.31 0.05 1.51
N GLU A 50 -9.84 -1.08 1.04
CA GLU A 50 -10.49 -2.10 1.88
C GLU A 50 -9.50 -2.79 2.85
N GLU A 51 -8.21 -2.84 2.51
CA GLU A 51 -7.17 -3.42 3.38
C GLU A 51 -6.55 -2.36 4.30
N VAL A 52 -6.33 -2.74 5.56
CA VAL A 52 -5.80 -1.85 6.60
C VAL A 52 -4.40 -1.34 6.23
N TYR A 53 -4.26 -0.04 5.96
CA TYR A 53 -3.01 0.61 5.54
C TYR A 53 -1.76 0.21 6.35
N PRO A 54 -1.73 0.23 7.69
CA PRO A 54 -0.55 -0.20 8.45
C PRO A 54 -0.14 -1.66 8.25
N SER A 55 -1.02 -2.52 7.71
CA SER A 55 -0.70 -3.92 7.45
C SER A 55 0.18 -4.12 6.20
N TRP A 56 0.27 -3.11 5.31
CA TRP A 56 0.92 -3.26 4.01
C TRP A 56 1.66 -2.02 3.50
N ALA A 57 1.26 -0.84 3.95
CA ALA A 57 1.89 0.43 3.60
C ALA A 57 2.91 0.84 4.67
N ARG A 58 4.20 0.87 4.29
CA ARG A 58 5.29 1.22 5.20
C ARG A 58 5.18 2.64 5.76
N SER A 59 4.64 3.57 4.99
CA SER A 59 4.38 4.96 5.42
C SER A 59 3.33 5.09 6.54
N TYR A 60 2.47 4.08 6.71
CA TYR A 60 1.49 4.01 7.79
C TYR A 60 1.86 2.98 8.85
N PHE A 61 2.96 2.25 8.65
CA PHE A 61 3.53 1.38 9.66
C PHE A 61 4.13 2.27 10.76
N GLU A 62 3.27 2.73 11.67
CA GLU A 62 3.74 3.30 12.92
C GLU A 62 4.50 2.20 13.64
N TRP A 63 5.81 2.38 13.75
CA TRP A 63 6.64 1.57 14.61
C TRP A 63 6.15 1.85 16.02
N SER A 64 5.17 1.07 16.48
CA SER A 64 4.77 1.02 17.88
C SER A 64 5.95 0.44 18.63
N SER A 65 6.95 1.28 18.87
CA SER A 65 7.92 1.17 19.93
C SER A 65 7.16 1.26 21.26
N LYS A 66 6.30 0.29 21.55
CA LYS A 66 6.14 -0.18 22.93
C LYS A 66 7.44 -0.91 23.26
N LEU A 67 8.52 -0.13 23.36
CA LEU A 67 9.65 -0.45 24.18
C LEU A 67 9.06 -0.66 25.57
N HIS A 68 8.87 -1.92 25.90
CA HIS A 68 8.78 -2.38 27.28
C HIS A 68 9.91 -1.66 28.02
N PRO A 69 9.65 -0.75 28.98
CA PRO A 69 10.70 -0.35 29.90
C PRO A 69 11.12 -1.65 30.58
N ARG A 70 12.33 -2.12 30.28
CA ARG A 70 12.94 -3.21 31.03
C ARG A 70 13.07 -2.68 32.47
N TYR A 71 12.23 -3.23 33.34
CA TYR A 71 12.43 -3.22 34.79
C TYR A 71 13.73 -3.98 35.12
#